data_AF-A0AAW0VQQ6-F1
#
_entry.id   AF-A0AAW0VQQ6-F1
#
_cell.length_a   1.000
_cell.length_b   1.000
_cell.length_c   1.000
_cell.angle_alpha   90.00
_cell.angle_beta   90.00
_cell.angle_gamma   90.00
#
_symmetry.space_group_name_H-M   'P 1'
#
loop_
_entity.id
_entity.type
_entity.pdbx_description
1 polymer ?
#
loop_
_entity_poly.entity_id
_entity_poly.type
_entity_poly.pdbx_seq_one_letter_code
_entity_poly.pdbx_strand_id
1 'polypeptide(L)'
;KTTEFRPFLHEEGLMAEIHIIGQITGASGFPKASLFCKWILQLGGGWRVVEGLVEGQTQADQSEVSDTVSWCHPLDIHLATRGIQGWPRIMVQVYRQDDLSRIDLCGYGIIHIPTKAGHHTVTCHTWRPV
;
A
#
# COMPACT_ATOMS: atom_id res chain seq x y z
N LYS A 1 -47.52 11.38 -15.28
CA LYS A 1 -46.27 11.30 -14.50
C LYS A 1 -45.19 10.87 -15.47
N THR A 2 -44.40 11.83 -15.98
CA THR A 2 -43.37 11.58 -16.98
C THR A 2 -42.10 11.22 -16.25
N THR A 3 -41.60 10.01 -16.46
CA THR A 3 -40.30 9.58 -15.95
C THR A 3 -39.25 10.06 -16.94
N GLU A 4 -38.51 11.11 -16.59
CA GLU A 4 -37.32 11.50 -17.35
C GLU A 4 -36.24 10.43 -17.17
N PHE A 5 -35.95 9.69 -18.24
CA PHE A 5 -34.69 8.97 -18.36
C PHE A 5 -33.60 10.01 -18.66
N ARG A 6 -32.83 10.38 -17.63
CA ARG A 6 -31.57 11.07 -17.86
C ARG A 6 -30.58 10.02 -18.38
N PRO A 7 -30.05 10.16 -19.61
CA PRO A 7 -28.93 9.32 -20.03
C PRO A 7 -27.78 9.55 -19.05
N PHE A 8 -27.10 8.48 -18.66
CA PHE A 8 -25.81 8.55 -17.97
C PHE A 8 -24.84 9.27 -18.92
N LEU A 9 -24.75 10.59 -18.81
CA LEU A 9 -23.66 11.33 -19.40
C LEU A 9 -22.39 10.83 -18.70
N HIS A 10 -21.59 10.07 -19.44
CA HIS A 10 -20.21 9.78 -19.08
C HIS A 10 -19.53 11.13 -18.94
N GLU A 11 -19.36 11.59 -17.71
CA GLU A 11 -18.68 12.83 -17.40
C GLU A 11 -17.17 12.59 -17.57
N GLU A 12 -16.73 12.38 -18.81
CA GLU A 12 -15.32 12.24 -19.23
C GLU A 12 -14.64 13.61 -19.19
N GLY A 13 -14.55 14.21 -18.01
CA GLY A 13 -13.52 15.21 -17.77
C GLY A 13 -12.16 14.52 -17.82
N LEU A 14 -11.17 15.12 -18.50
CA LEU A 14 -9.78 14.64 -18.49
C LEU A 14 -9.32 14.40 -17.04
N MET A 15 -8.96 13.16 -16.73
CA MET A 15 -8.39 12.79 -15.44
C MET A 15 -6.87 12.68 -15.58
N ALA A 16 -6.14 13.09 -14.55
CA ALA A 16 -4.72 12.81 -14.48
C ALA A 16 -4.53 11.36 -14.01
N GLU A 17 -3.53 10.67 -14.56
CA GLU A 17 -3.23 9.29 -14.23
C GLU A 17 -1.89 9.17 -13.50
N ILE A 18 -1.81 8.20 -12.58
CA ILE A 18 -0.60 7.86 -11.84
C ILE A 18 -0.43 6.36 -11.83
N HIS A 19 0.76 5.89 -12.19
CA HIS A 19 1.17 4.50 -12.05
C HIS A 19 2.14 4.38 -10.88
N ILE A 20 1.81 3.52 -9.93
CA ILE A 20 2.64 3.18 -8.77
C ILE A 20 3.18 1.78 -9.01
N ILE A 21 4.41 1.71 -9.53
CA ILE A 21 5.09 0.46 -9.86
C ILE A 21 6.33 0.34 -8.99
N GLY A 22 6.45 -0.75 -8.25
CA GLY A 22 7.56 -0.97 -7.33
C GLY A 22 7.39 -2.22 -6.50
N GLN A 23 7.95 -2.21 -5.29
CA GLN A 23 7.90 -3.34 -4.38
C GLN A 23 8.03 -2.93 -2.92
N ILE A 24 7.46 -3.73 -2.02
CA ILE A 24 7.78 -3.71 -0.60
C ILE A 24 9.01 -4.60 -0.41
N THR A 25 10.17 -3.97 -0.24
CA THR A 25 11.46 -4.68 -0.24
C THR A 25 11.65 -5.56 0.99
N GLY A 26 11.32 -5.07 2.18
CA GLY A 26 11.61 -5.78 3.43
C GLY A 26 11.39 -4.92 4.67
N ALA A 27 11.87 -5.41 5.81
CA ALA A 27 11.79 -4.74 7.10
C ALA A 27 13.00 -5.09 7.99
N SER A 28 13.34 -4.18 8.92
CA SER A 28 14.42 -4.35 9.89
C SER A 28 14.02 -3.75 11.24
N GLY A 29 14.76 -4.08 12.31
CA GLY A 29 14.49 -3.54 13.65
C GLY A 29 13.32 -4.21 14.38
N PHE A 30 12.88 -5.37 13.91
CA PHE A 30 11.87 -6.21 14.55
C PHE A 30 12.53 -7.40 15.26
N PRO A 31 11.87 -8.04 16.24
CA PRO A 31 12.40 -9.26 16.86
C PRO A 31 12.69 -10.34 15.82
N LYS A 32 13.79 -11.08 15.98
CA LYS A 32 14.15 -12.20 15.10
C LYS A 32 13.04 -13.25 15.11
N ALA A 33 12.30 -13.32 14.02
CA ALA A 33 11.21 -14.25 13.78
C ALA A 33 10.80 -14.20 12.30
N SER A 34 9.90 -15.09 11.92
CA SER A 34 9.24 -15.05 10.61
C SER A 34 8.31 -13.84 10.55
N LEU A 35 8.59 -12.90 9.64
CA LEU A 35 7.84 -11.66 9.46
C LEU A 35 7.14 -11.64 8.11
N PHE A 36 5.92 -11.09 8.09
CA PHE A 36 5.22 -10.72 6.88
C PHE A 36 4.55 -9.35 7.04
N CYS A 37 4.23 -8.70 5.93
CA CYS A 37 3.59 -7.40 5.91
C CYS A 37 2.23 -7.47 5.19
N LYS A 38 1.20 -6.89 5.81
CA LYS A 38 -0.04 -6.52 5.13
C LYS A 38 0.03 -5.06 4.73
N TRP A 39 -0.48 -4.71 3.57
CA TRP A 39 -0.51 -3.34 3.08
C TRP A 39 -1.89 -2.98 2.54
N ILE A 40 -2.27 -1.72 2.67
CA ILE A 40 -3.54 -1.17 2.21
C ILE A 40 -3.28 0.22 1.64
N LEU A 41 -3.70 0.44 0.40
CA LEU A 41 -3.75 1.73 -0.26
C LEU A 41 -4.89 2.56 0.30
N GLN A 42 -4.58 3.78 0.72
CA GLN A 42 -5.55 4.76 1.20
C GLN A 42 -5.57 5.95 0.24
N LEU A 43 -6.78 6.34 -0.16
CA LEU A 43 -7.05 7.36 -1.16
C LEU A 43 -8.08 8.38 -0.64
N GLY A 44 -7.97 9.63 -1.08
CA GLY A 44 -9.02 10.64 -0.91
C GLY A 44 -10.17 10.46 -1.91
N GLY A 45 -11.31 11.12 -1.66
CA GLY A 45 -12.51 10.98 -2.49
C GLY A 45 -12.39 11.42 -3.96
N GLY A 46 -11.35 12.18 -4.32
CA GLY A 46 -11.07 12.60 -5.71
C GLY A 46 -10.30 11.58 -6.54
N TRP A 47 -9.90 10.45 -5.95
CA TRP A 47 -9.07 9.41 -6.57
C TRP A 47 -9.91 8.18 -6.90
N ARG A 48 -9.56 7.52 -8.00
CA ARG A 48 -10.17 6.27 -8.46
C ARG A 48 -9.06 5.26 -8.77
N VAL A 49 -9.27 4.03 -8.35
CA VAL A 49 -8.44 2.89 -8.77
C VAL A 49 -8.95 2.43 -10.13
N VAL A 50 -8.08 2.46 -11.13
CA VAL A 50 -8.38 2.01 -12.49
C VAL A 50 -8.01 0.53 -12.61
N GLU A 51 -6.82 0.16 -12.15
CA GLU A 51 -6.31 -1.21 -12.17
C GLU A 51 -5.36 -1.45 -10.98
N GLY A 52 -5.15 -2.73 -10.64
CA GLY A 52 -4.25 -3.15 -9.59
C GLY A 52 -4.94 -3.45 -8.26
N LEU A 53 -4.16 -3.96 -7.32
CA LEU A 53 -4.65 -4.29 -5.99
C LEU A 53 -4.65 -3.05 -5.09
N VAL A 54 -5.65 -2.94 -4.22
CA VAL A 54 -5.74 -1.88 -3.20
C VAL A 54 -5.25 -2.35 -1.83
N GLU A 55 -5.06 -3.65 -1.66
CA GLU A 55 -4.51 -4.25 -0.46
C GLU A 55 -3.86 -5.59 -0.80
N GLY A 56 -2.98 -6.05 0.07
CA GLY A 56 -2.29 -7.32 -0.13
C GLY A 56 -1.45 -7.74 1.06
N GLN A 57 -0.78 -8.88 0.90
CA GLN A 57 0.10 -9.44 1.89
C GLN A 57 1.35 -10.02 1.22
N THR A 58 2.51 -9.79 1.83
CA THR A 58 3.77 -10.41 1.41
C THR A 58 3.81 -11.89 1.78
N GLN A 59 4.78 -12.64 1.25
CA GLN A 59 5.18 -13.89 1.90
C GLN A 59 5.79 -13.60 3.28
N ALA A 60 5.81 -14.63 4.12
CA ALA A 60 6.58 -14.61 5.35
C ALA A 60 8.06 -14.93 5.05
N ASP A 61 8.96 -14.23 5.71
CA ASP A 61 10.41 -14.44 5.58
C ASP A 61 11.10 -14.30 6.94
N GLN A 62 12.19 -15.05 7.13
CA GLN A 62 13.03 -15.03 8.31
C GLN A 62 14.49 -15.05 7.88
N SER A 63 15.25 -14.05 8.31
CA SER A 63 16.69 -14.04 8.08
C SER A 63 17.44 -14.61 9.29
N GLU A 64 18.24 -15.64 9.05
CA GLU A 64 19.15 -16.21 10.06
C GLU A 64 20.45 -15.40 10.20
N VAL A 65 20.83 -14.67 9.14
CA VAL A 65 22.15 -14.03 9.00
C VAL A 65 22.07 -12.50 9.14
N SER A 66 20.94 -11.90 8.76
CA SER A 66 20.73 -10.45 8.77
C SER A 66 19.66 -10.06 9.79
N ASP A 67 19.70 -8.81 10.25
CA ASP A 67 18.63 -8.21 11.05
C ASP A 67 17.48 -7.65 10.17
N THR A 68 17.50 -7.99 8.88
CA THR A 68 16.55 -7.54 7.86
C THR A 68 15.92 -8.72 7.16
N VAL A 69 14.59 -8.73 7.03
CA VAL A 69 13.82 -9.66 6.18
C VAL A 69 13.63 -9.09 4.79
N SER A 70 13.57 -9.95 3.77
CA SER A 70 13.43 -9.56 2.36
C SER A 70 12.15 -10.16 1.77
N TRP A 71 11.18 -9.30 1.46
CA TRP A 71 9.92 -9.71 0.86
C TRP A 71 9.90 -9.52 -0.66
N CYS A 72 10.49 -8.43 -1.17
CA CYS A 72 10.44 -8.10 -2.61
C CYS A 72 9.02 -8.21 -3.21
N HIS A 73 7.99 -7.85 -2.44
CA HIS A 73 6.59 -8.06 -2.83
C HIS A 73 6.15 -7.00 -3.84
N PRO A 74 5.67 -7.36 -5.03
CA PRO A 74 5.38 -6.40 -6.10
C PRO A 74 4.20 -5.50 -5.76
N LEU A 75 4.29 -4.25 -6.20
CA LEU A 75 3.20 -3.28 -6.20
C LEU A 75 3.03 -2.76 -7.64
N ASP A 76 1.82 -2.89 -8.16
CA ASP A 76 1.42 -2.33 -9.46
C ASP A 76 -0.01 -1.81 -9.34
N ILE A 77 -0.16 -0.50 -9.38
CA ILE A 77 -1.42 0.20 -9.12
C ILE A 77 -1.57 1.35 -10.12
N HIS A 78 -2.69 1.38 -10.83
CA HIS A 78 -3.07 2.46 -11.74
C HIS A 78 -4.20 3.28 -11.14
N LEU A 79 -3.94 4.57 -10.94
CA LEU A 79 -4.87 5.52 -10.37
C LEU A 79 -5.24 6.61 -11.37
N ALA A 80 -6.47 7.10 -11.27
CA ALA A 80 -6.94 8.30 -11.94
C ALA A 80 -7.45 9.31 -10.92
N THR A 81 -7.23 10.61 -11.15
CA THR A 81 -7.70 11.68 -10.27
C THR A 81 -8.14 12.93 -11.01
N ARG A 82 -9.05 13.69 -10.39
CA ARG A 82 -9.43 15.06 -10.80
C ARG A 82 -8.74 16.15 -9.99
N GLY A 83 -7.92 15.78 -8.99
CA GLY A 83 -7.21 16.74 -8.14
C GLY A 83 -6.21 16.09 -7.17
N ILE A 84 -5.51 16.90 -6.39
CA ILE A 84 -4.43 16.42 -5.50
C ILE A 84 -4.87 16.20 -4.04
N GLN A 85 -6.11 16.55 -3.69
CA GLN A 85 -6.61 16.39 -2.32
C GLN A 85 -6.70 14.91 -1.94
N GLY A 86 -6.24 14.58 -0.72
CA GLY A 86 -6.19 13.20 -0.24
C GLY A 86 -5.23 12.32 -1.04
N TRP A 87 -4.02 12.82 -1.23
CA TRP A 87 -2.94 12.15 -1.96
C TRP A 87 -2.75 10.68 -1.53
N PRO A 88 -2.44 9.76 -2.47
CA PRO A 88 -2.30 8.34 -2.17
C PRO A 88 -1.23 8.07 -1.11
N ARG A 89 -1.56 7.17 -0.19
CA ARG A 89 -0.63 6.65 0.82
C ARG A 89 -0.84 5.17 1.04
N ILE A 90 0.20 4.47 1.46
CA ILE A 90 0.14 3.06 1.81
C ILE A 90 0.24 2.95 3.32
N MET A 91 -0.74 2.30 3.94
CA MET A 91 -0.65 1.83 5.31
C MET A 91 -0.10 0.41 5.31
N VAL A 92 0.88 0.15 6.17
CA VAL A 92 1.48 -1.18 6.35
C VAL A 92 1.27 -1.66 7.77
N GLN A 93 1.18 -2.98 7.91
CA GLN A 93 1.09 -3.69 9.18
C GLN A 93 2.11 -4.83 9.14
N VAL A 94 3.10 -4.77 10.01
CA VAL A 94 4.13 -5.82 10.12
C VAL A 94 3.69 -6.80 11.18
N TYR A 95 3.67 -8.08 10.81
CA TYR A 95 3.30 -9.19 11.67
C TYR A 95 4.48 -10.13 11.86
N ARG A 96 4.51 -10.77 13.02
CA ARG A 96 5.36 -11.92 13.31
C ARG A 96 4.52 -13.18 13.35
N GLN A 97 5.02 -14.25 12.76
CA GLN A 97 4.59 -15.61 12.99
C GLN A 97 5.65 -16.35 13.82
N ASP A 98 5.25 -16.98 14.91
CA ASP A 98 6.14 -17.85 15.68
C ASP A 98 6.07 -19.32 15.24
N ASP A 99 6.91 -20.16 15.83
CA ASP A 99 6.99 -21.60 15.52
C ASP A 99 5.69 -22.36 15.81
N LEU A 100 4.81 -21.80 16.64
CA LEU A 100 3.47 -22.33 16.93
C LEU A 100 2.40 -21.75 16.00
N SER A 101 2.80 -21.05 14.94
CA SER A 101 1.93 -20.36 13.98
C SER A 101 1.02 -19.30 14.60
N ARG A 102 1.38 -18.76 15.76
CA ARG A 102 0.68 -17.62 16.35
C ARG A 102 1.13 -16.34 15.67
N ILE A 103 0.18 -15.46 15.41
CA ILE A 103 0.40 -14.21 14.68
C ILE A 103 0.28 -13.04 15.65
N ASP A 104 1.36 -12.30 15.80
CA ASP A 104 1.41 -11.08 16.60
C ASP A 104 1.65 -9.87 15.70
N LEU A 105 0.89 -8.80 15.91
CA LEU A 105 1.18 -7.52 15.26
C LEU A 105 2.42 -6.89 15.90
N CYS A 106 3.43 -6.57 15.09
CA CYS A 106 4.66 -5.91 15.52
C CYS A 106 4.56 -4.39 15.45
N GLY A 107 3.90 -3.84 14.42
CA GLY A 107 3.74 -2.40 14.26
C GLY A 107 2.95 -2.00 13.02
N TYR A 108 2.52 -0.75 13.02
CA TYR A 108 1.87 -0.06 11.91
C TYR A 108 2.83 0.93 11.28
N GLY A 109 2.70 1.19 9.98
CA GLY A 109 3.41 2.25 9.27
C GLY A 109 2.48 2.94 8.28
N ILE A 110 2.72 4.21 7.95
CA ILE A 110 2.02 4.92 6.88
C ILE A 110 3.06 5.71 6.08
N ILE A 111 2.98 5.62 4.76
CA ILE A 111 3.85 6.39 3.86
C ILE A 111 3.09 6.95 2.67
N HIS A 112 3.35 8.20 2.32
CA HIS A 112 2.77 8.83 1.13
C HIS A 112 3.53 8.39 -0.11
N ILE A 113 2.81 8.23 -1.23
CA ILE A 113 3.44 8.03 -2.54
C ILE A 113 4.24 9.29 -2.90
N PRO A 114 5.46 9.17 -3.46
CA PRO A 114 6.22 10.34 -3.90
C PRO A 114 5.44 11.20 -4.90
N THR A 115 5.46 12.51 -4.72
CA THR A 115 4.74 13.47 -5.57
C THR A 115 5.47 13.83 -6.87
N LYS A 116 6.73 13.40 -7.00
CA LYS A 116 7.57 13.62 -8.19
C LYS A 116 7.65 12.32 -8.98
N ALA A 117 7.50 12.38 -10.31
CA ALA A 117 7.75 11.22 -11.17
C ALA A 117 9.23 10.77 -11.08
N GLY A 118 9.45 9.45 -11.19
CA GLY A 118 10.78 8.84 -11.18
C GLY A 118 10.86 7.66 -10.23
N HIS A 119 12.09 7.18 -10.00
CA HIS A 119 12.37 6.10 -9.08
C HIS A 119 12.69 6.64 -7.69
N HIS A 120 12.06 6.07 -6.66
CA HIS A 120 12.21 6.51 -5.28
C HIS A 120 12.41 5.32 -4.37
N THR A 121 13.31 5.46 -3.40
CA THR A 121 13.43 4.55 -2.27
C THR A 121 12.90 5.28 -1.05
N VAL A 122 11.89 4.71 -0.39
CA VAL A 122 11.20 5.34 0.73
C VAL A 122 11.23 4.42 1.94
N THR A 123 11.58 4.96 3.11
CA THR A 123 11.58 4.22 4.38
C THR A 123 10.30 4.52 5.15
N CYS A 124 9.52 3.48 5.44
CA CYS A 124 8.32 3.59 6.25
C CYS A 124 8.64 3.28 7.71
N HIS A 125 8.64 4.31 8.56
CA HIS A 125 8.82 4.13 10.00
C HIS A 125 7.56 3.54 10.64
N THR A 126 7.75 2.60 11.57
CA THR A 126 6.65 1.89 12.22
C THR A 126 6.49 2.24 13.69
N TRP A 127 5.26 2.18 14.20
CA TRP A 127 4.90 2.38 15.60
C TRP A 127 3.94 1.30 16.09
N ARG A 128 3.88 1.08 17.42
CA ARG A 128 2.91 0.21 18.07
C ARG A 128 2.32 0.95 19.28
N PRO A 129 0.99 1.18 19.34
CA PRO A 129 0.37 1.74 20.54
C PRO A 129 0.63 0.83 21.75
N VAL A 130 0.91 1.46 22.90
CA VAL A 130 1.16 0.79 24.18
C VAL A 130 -0.16 0.62 24.93
#